data_AF-A0A402A8L7-F1
#
_entry.id   AF-A0A402A8L7-F1
#
_cell.length_a   1.000
_cell.length_b   1.000
_cell.length_c   1.000
_cell.angle_alpha   90.00
_cell.angle_beta   90.00
_cell.angle_gamma   90.00
#
_symmetry.space_group_name_H-M   'P 1'
#
loop_
_entity.id
_entity.type
_entity.pdbx_description
1 polymer ?
#
loop_
_entity_poly.entity_id
_entity_poly.type
_entity_poly.pdbx_seq_one_letter_code
_entity_poly.pdbx_strand_id
1 'polypeptide(L)'
;MENEAIRLYCGQCEKRWNYHAPATGPFACISPVTGNTTTSKTTTSVEVAPHTQVIQDSGAFSDGPGQRLSFPEALKQQERHAERFGYADRVTARASYDFLIDEMWDENELNGTFVRRKRRWSEGDARDAVEETVQAAAFLSQHRNGLSCLLSAQGVSALQYLDCAQRVLAYFQPEDTFALGGWCITGKMPAQIMPHFRETMYRLIPFLGGQGVKRIHIWGVCYAPALGELLWLCDQWGIALSTDSVGPSIQPVRGIWGYAEWRMKPGMYHQPPVRDSCKTGHFDQCQGCRGLERARHTQATRLWLADFRQTPWYPRQDPQYLNKPRQLTLAV
;
A
#
# COMPACT_ATOMS: atom_id res chain seq x y z
N MET A 1 -3.45 -5.26 21.64
CA MET A 1 -3.00 -4.33 20.57
C MET A 1 -4.20 -3.87 19.72
N GLU A 2 -5.35 -3.59 20.35
CA GLU A 2 -6.66 -3.54 19.66
C GLU A 2 -7.18 -2.12 19.33
N ASN A 3 -6.38 -1.07 19.43
CA ASN A 3 -6.91 0.30 19.37
C ASN A 3 -6.32 1.23 18.30
N GLU A 4 -5.55 0.72 17.33
CA GLU A 4 -5.10 1.55 16.20
C GLU A 4 -6.29 1.85 15.28
N ALA A 5 -6.58 3.13 15.01
CA ALA A 5 -7.61 3.51 14.03
C ALA A 5 -7.26 3.01 12.62
N ILE A 6 -6.03 3.26 12.19
CA ILE A 6 -5.48 2.70 10.96
C ILE A 6 -4.11 2.12 11.27
N ARG A 7 -3.91 0.84 10.99
CA ARG A 7 -2.58 0.21 11.13
C ARG A 7 -1.68 0.59 9.96
N LEU A 8 -0.49 1.09 10.26
CA LEU A 8 0.57 1.34 9.28
C LEU A 8 1.48 0.13 9.15
N TYR A 9 1.63 -0.40 7.93
CA TYR A 9 2.75 -1.23 7.53
C TYR A 9 3.80 -0.34 6.84
N CYS A 10 4.86 0.03 7.56
CA CYS A 10 5.88 0.90 6.98
C CYS A 10 6.63 0.14 5.87
N GLY A 11 6.66 0.70 4.67
CA GLY A 11 7.35 0.11 3.53
C GLY A 11 8.85 0.08 3.78
N GLN A 12 9.46 -1.10 3.69
CA GLN A 12 10.89 -1.31 3.87
C GLN A 12 11.53 -1.74 2.55
N CYS A 13 12.40 -0.88 2.01
CA CYS A 13 13.03 -1.10 0.71
C CYS A 13 14.57 -1.01 0.71
N GLU A 14 15.20 -0.88 1.89
CA GLU A 14 16.65 -0.69 2.03
C GLU A 14 17.20 -1.49 3.21
N LYS A 15 18.50 -1.79 3.24
CA LYS A 15 19.14 -2.41 4.42
C LYS A 15 19.39 -1.42 5.55
N ARG A 16 19.64 -0.16 5.21
CA ARG A 16 20.03 0.87 6.18
C ARG A 16 19.42 2.20 5.79
N TRP A 17 19.02 2.95 6.80
CA TRP A 17 18.52 4.30 6.66
C TRP A 17 19.64 5.30 6.93
N ASN A 18 20.46 5.55 5.90
CA ASN A 18 21.63 6.43 6.00
C ASN A 18 22.55 6.01 7.16
N TYR A 19 23.05 4.76 7.09
CA TYR A 19 23.87 4.07 8.09
C TYR A 19 23.15 3.55 9.33
N HIS A 20 21.95 4.05 9.65
CA HIS A 20 21.16 3.52 10.77
C HIS A 20 20.42 2.24 10.39
N ALA A 21 20.15 1.40 11.39
CA ALA A 21 19.21 0.30 11.23
C ALA A 21 17.81 0.85 10.86
N PRO A 22 17.06 0.18 9.97
CA PRO A 22 15.69 0.55 9.69
C PRO A 22 14.80 0.46 10.94
N ALA A 23 13.91 1.43 11.12
CA ALA A 23 13.00 1.52 12.25
C ALA A 23 11.56 1.65 11.74
N THR A 24 11.04 0.56 11.20
CA THR A 24 9.66 0.47 10.66
C THR A 24 8.59 0.42 11.75
N GLY A 25 8.98 0.11 12.99
CA GLY A 25 8.06 -0.18 14.09
C GLY A 25 7.64 -1.66 14.08
N PRO A 26 6.48 -2.01 14.67
CA PRO A 26 6.06 -3.40 14.82
C PRO A 26 5.55 -4.03 13.52
N PHE A 27 5.29 -3.24 12.48
CA PHE A 27 4.69 -3.72 11.22
C PHE A 27 5.45 -3.15 10.01
N ALA A 28 5.77 -4.01 9.05
CA ALA A 28 6.41 -3.62 7.80
C ALA A 28 5.72 -4.23 6.58
N CYS A 29 5.75 -3.50 5.46
CA CYS A 29 5.41 -4.01 4.14
C CYS A 29 6.70 -4.17 3.32
N ILE A 30 6.90 -5.33 2.69
CA ILE A 30 8.10 -5.63 1.91
C ILE A 30 7.71 -6.18 0.54
N SER A 31 8.13 -5.49 -0.51
CA SER A 31 8.10 -6.01 -1.88
C SER A 31 9.43 -6.69 -2.22
N PRO A 32 9.42 -7.91 -2.81
CA PRO A 32 10.64 -8.63 -3.16
C PRO A 32 11.47 -7.94 -4.25
N VAL A 33 10.83 -7.07 -5.03
CA VAL A 33 11.45 -6.31 -6.12
C VAL A 33 11.05 -4.83 -6.04
N THR A 34 11.92 -3.99 -6.56
CA THR A 34 11.67 -2.56 -6.74
C THR A 34 12.18 -2.11 -8.10
N GLY A 35 11.72 -0.96 -8.56
CA GLY A 35 12.01 -0.42 -9.89
C GLY A 35 10.74 0.04 -10.58
N ASN A 36 10.90 0.96 -11.53
CA ASN A 36 9.81 1.56 -12.31
C ASN A 36 10.03 1.48 -13.82
N THR A 37 11.12 0.83 -14.25
CA THR A 37 11.44 0.53 -15.65
C THR A 37 11.87 -0.93 -15.75
N THR A 38 11.79 -1.49 -16.94
CA THR A 38 12.26 -2.86 -17.22
C THR A 38 13.74 -3.06 -16.87
N THR A 39 14.54 -2.00 -16.97
CA THR A 39 15.99 -1.98 -16.71
C THR A 39 16.36 -1.65 -15.25
N SER A 40 15.46 -1.07 -14.47
CA SER A 40 15.70 -0.70 -13.07
C SER A 40 15.13 -1.71 -12.06
N LYS A 41 14.43 -2.74 -12.55
CA LYS A 41 13.91 -3.83 -11.72
C LYS A 41 15.07 -4.55 -11.04
N THR A 42 15.08 -4.52 -9.71
CA THR A 42 16.12 -5.14 -8.88
C THR A 42 15.49 -5.83 -7.68
N THR A 43 16.17 -6.86 -7.16
CA THR A 43 15.78 -7.46 -5.87
C THR A 43 15.93 -6.42 -4.77
N THR A 44 14.86 -6.20 -4.00
CA THR A 44 14.88 -5.28 -2.87
C THR A 44 15.85 -5.80 -1.81
N SER A 45 16.81 -4.99 -1.39
CA SER A 45 17.77 -5.38 -0.37
C SER A 45 17.30 -4.82 0.97
N VAL A 46 16.87 -5.69 1.90
CA VAL A 46 16.24 -5.27 3.17
C VAL A 46 16.98 -5.80 4.39
N GLU A 47 16.79 -5.08 5.50
CA GLU A 47 17.05 -5.53 6.86
C GLU A 47 15.79 -5.24 7.66
N VAL A 48 15.28 -6.23 8.39
CA VAL A 48 14.03 -6.13 9.14
C VAL A 48 14.35 -6.13 10.61
N ALA A 49 13.83 -5.14 11.34
CA ALA A 49 14.06 -5.03 12.78
C ALA A 49 13.53 -6.26 13.54
N PRO A 50 14.15 -6.65 14.66
CA PRO A 50 13.64 -7.73 15.50
C PRO A 50 12.18 -7.51 15.89
N HIS A 51 11.39 -8.57 15.98
CA HIS A 51 9.97 -8.55 16.35
C HIS A 51 9.01 -7.80 15.40
N THR A 52 9.50 -7.20 14.31
CA THR A 52 8.62 -6.63 13.27
C THR A 52 7.88 -7.74 12.53
N GLN A 53 6.56 -7.65 12.48
CA GLN A 53 5.70 -8.49 11.66
C GLN A 53 5.65 -7.94 10.23
N VAL A 54 5.69 -8.84 9.24
CA VAL A 54 5.81 -8.48 7.83
C VAL A 54 4.59 -8.95 7.05
N ILE A 55 3.93 -8.02 6.36
CA ILE A 55 3.15 -8.38 5.17
C ILE A 55 4.07 -8.31 3.95
N GLN A 56 3.95 -9.30 3.09
CA GLN A 56 4.77 -9.38 1.89
C GLN A 56 3.94 -9.04 0.66
N ASP A 57 4.31 -7.95 -0.01
CA ASP A 57 3.80 -7.59 -1.33
C ASP A 57 4.27 -8.64 -2.35
N SER A 58 3.51 -8.80 -3.42
CA SER A 58 3.79 -9.72 -4.53
C SER A 58 4.86 -9.18 -5.47
N GLY A 59 5.10 -7.87 -5.46
CA GLY A 59 6.03 -7.21 -6.39
C GLY A 59 5.47 -6.98 -7.78
N ALA A 60 4.18 -7.31 -8.01
CA ALA A 60 3.47 -7.09 -9.27
C ALA A 60 3.61 -5.65 -9.80
N PHE A 61 3.72 -4.68 -8.90
CA PHE A 61 3.88 -3.26 -9.25
C PHE A 61 5.14 -2.96 -10.05
N SER A 62 6.21 -3.74 -9.87
CA SER A 62 7.48 -3.54 -10.58
C SER A 62 7.58 -4.33 -11.89
N ASP A 63 6.56 -5.11 -12.26
CA ASP A 63 6.59 -5.98 -13.42
C ASP A 63 5.97 -5.30 -14.64
N GLY A 64 6.83 -4.94 -15.59
CA GLY A 64 6.42 -4.39 -16.88
C GLY A 64 5.99 -5.45 -17.91
N PRO A 65 5.62 -5.01 -19.12
CA PRO A 65 5.29 -5.89 -20.23
C PRO A 65 6.42 -6.89 -20.48
N GLY A 66 6.09 -8.16 -20.62
CA GLY A 66 7.07 -9.24 -20.82
C GLY A 66 7.91 -9.61 -19.58
N GLN A 67 7.68 -8.97 -18.43
CA GLN A 67 8.38 -9.28 -17.16
C GLN A 67 7.48 -9.90 -16.09
N ARG A 68 6.17 -10.03 -16.38
CA ARG A 68 5.20 -10.70 -15.52
C ARG A 68 5.64 -12.15 -15.32
N LEU A 69 5.56 -12.58 -14.07
CA LEU A 69 5.84 -13.96 -13.66
C LEU A 69 4.56 -14.78 -13.70
N SER A 70 4.69 -16.10 -13.80
CA SER A 70 3.59 -16.98 -13.43
C SER A 70 3.32 -16.92 -11.92
N PHE A 71 2.10 -17.25 -11.47
CA PHE A 71 1.78 -17.25 -10.04
C PHE A 71 2.72 -18.13 -9.18
N PRO A 72 3.10 -19.35 -9.61
CA PRO A 72 4.11 -20.14 -8.89
C PRO A 72 5.47 -19.45 -8.78
N GLU A 73 5.92 -18.77 -9.85
CA GLU A 73 7.20 -18.06 -9.85
C GLU A 73 7.18 -16.83 -8.95
N ALA A 74 6.06 -16.09 -8.93
CA ALA A 74 5.88 -14.94 -8.04
C ALA A 74 5.89 -15.37 -6.56
N LEU A 75 5.14 -16.42 -6.19
CA LEU A 75 5.14 -16.96 -4.84
C LEU A 75 6.55 -17.43 -4.42
N LYS A 76 7.21 -18.18 -5.30
CA LYS A 76 8.59 -18.65 -5.06
C LYS A 76 9.58 -17.49 -4.92
N GLN A 77 9.37 -16.37 -5.63
CA GLN A 77 10.16 -15.16 -5.46
C GLN A 77 9.95 -14.55 -4.08
N GLN A 78 8.69 -14.44 -3.62
CA GLN A 78 8.39 -13.96 -2.27
C GLN A 78 9.07 -14.82 -1.19
N GLU A 79 8.93 -16.15 -1.26
CA GLU A 79 9.54 -17.09 -0.31
C GLU A 79 11.06 -16.98 -0.28
N ARG A 80 11.71 -17.09 -1.45
CA ARG A 80 13.18 -16.98 -1.58
C ARG A 80 13.69 -15.63 -1.08
N HIS A 81 12.96 -14.56 -1.31
CA HIS A 81 13.34 -13.24 -0.83
C HIS A 81 13.30 -13.19 0.70
N ALA A 82 12.24 -13.73 1.32
CA ALA A 82 12.10 -13.77 2.77
C ALA A 82 13.18 -14.62 3.44
N GLU A 83 13.53 -15.76 2.86
CA GLU A 83 14.64 -16.61 3.29
C GLU A 83 15.98 -15.90 3.15
N ARG A 84 16.26 -15.33 1.97
CA ARG A 84 17.53 -14.65 1.65
C ARG A 84 17.85 -13.51 2.60
N PHE A 85 16.83 -12.77 3.05
CA PHE A 85 17.00 -11.63 3.96
C PHE A 85 16.60 -11.96 5.40
N GLY A 86 16.42 -13.25 5.74
CA GLY A 86 16.29 -13.74 7.11
C GLY A 86 15.05 -13.22 7.84
N TYR A 87 13.91 -13.09 7.15
CA TYR A 87 12.64 -12.65 7.76
C TYR A 87 11.46 -13.57 7.49
N ALA A 88 11.69 -14.78 6.93
CA ALA A 88 10.63 -15.74 6.60
C ALA A 88 9.71 -16.10 7.78
N ASP A 89 10.29 -16.24 8.97
CA ASP A 89 9.60 -16.52 10.24
C ASP A 89 8.73 -15.36 10.76
N ARG A 90 8.92 -14.17 10.20
CA ARG A 90 8.20 -12.94 10.56
C ARG A 90 7.09 -12.56 9.58
N VAL A 91 6.95 -13.31 8.48
CA VAL A 91 5.88 -13.08 7.51
C VAL A 91 4.56 -13.53 8.13
N THR A 92 3.62 -12.60 8.30
CA THR A 92 2.29 -12.87 8.83
C THR A 92 1.24 -13.05 7.74
N ALA A 93 1.45 -12.44 6.57
CA ALA A 93 0.60 -12.64 5.42
C ALA A 93 1.32 -12.34 4.09
N ARG A 94 0.87 -12.97 3.00
CA ARG A 94 1.36 -12.72 1.63
C ARG A 94 0.26 -12.19 0.73
N ALA A 95 0.60 -11.23 -0.11
CA ALA A 95 -0.30 -10.69 -1.11
C ALA A 95 -0.36 -11.59 -2.35
N SER A 96 -1.56 -11.73 -2.92
CA SER A 96 -1.75 -12.33 -4.24
C SER A 96 -1.03 -11.53 -5.31
N TYR A 97 -0.48 -12.21 -6.33
CA TYR A 97 0.18 -11.58 -7.48
C TYR A 97 -0.85 -11.07 -8.50
N ASP A 98 -1.56 -10.02 -8.10
CA ASP A 98 -2.62 -9.38 -8.88
C ASP A 98 -2.12 -8.63 -10.12
N PHE A 99 -3.05 -8.23 -10.98
CA PHE A 99 -2.76 -7.40 -12.14
C PHE A 99 -3.17 -5.97 -11.83
N LEU A 100 -2.19 -5.08 -11.73
CA LEU A 100 -2.41 -3.70 -11.31
C LEU A 100 -3.00 -2.87 -12.43
N ILE A 101 -4.25 -2.47 -12.21
CA ILE A 101 -4.96 -1.53 -13.05
C ILE A 101 -4.37 -0.13 -12.84
N ASP A 102 -4.40 0.69 -13.90
CA ASP A 102 -3.91 2.08 -13.95
C ASP A 102 -2.40 2.30 -14.14
N GLU A 103 -1.63 1.23 -14.30
CA GLU A 103 -0.23 1.31 -14.70
C GLU A 103 -0.12 0.96 -16.19
N MET A 104 -0.15 1.97 -17.05
CA MET A 104 0.10 1.81 -18.48
C MET A 104 1.59 1.89 -18.76
N TRP A 105 2.04 1.19 -19.78
CA TRP A 105 3.43 1.21 -20.22
C TRP A 105 3.50 1.78 -21.62
N ASP A 106 4.14 2.95 -21.74
CA ASP A 106 4.38 3.58 -23.02
C ASP A 106 5.80 3.25 -23.46
N GLU A 107 5.97 2.87 -24.73
CA GLU A 107 7.31 2.74 -25.32
C GLU A 107 7.95 4.12 -25.46
N ASN A 108 9.17 4.27 -24.98
CA ASN A 108 9.96 5.46 -25.19
C ASN A 108 10.58 5.40 -26.58
N GLU A 109 10.04 6.20 -27.50
CA GLU A 109 10.45 6.28 -28.90
C GLU A 109 11.97 6.53 -29.11
N LEU A 110 12.65 7.13 -28.13
CA LEU A 110 14.08 7.45 -28.25
C LEU A 110 15.00 6.25 -27.99
N ASN A 111 14.57 5.27 -27.19
CA ASN A 111 15.44 4.19 -26.73
C ASN A 111 14.78 2.81 -26.63
N GLY A 112 13.52 2.67 -27.07
CA GLY A 112 12.74 1.43 -27.03
C GLY A 112 12.44 0.92 -25.61
N THR A 113 12.69 1.72 -24.57
CA THR A 113 12.41 1.32 -23.19
C THR A 113 10.97 1.61 -22.81
N PHE A 114 10.31 0.69 -22.13
CA PHE A 114 8.97 0.94 -21.60
C PHE A 114 9.03 1.75 -20.31
N VAL A 115 8.30 2.86 -20.29
CA VAL A 115 8.17 3.76 -19.12
C VAL A 115 6.76 3.67 -18.58
N ARG A 116 6.66 3.43 -17.27
CA ARG A 116 5.36 3.33 -16.59
C ARG A 116 4.72 4.71 -16.43
N ARG A 117 3.47 4.85 -16.89
CA ARG A 117 2.61 6.02 -16.67
C ARG A 117 1.33 5.61 -15.96
N LYS A 118 0.96 6.43 -14.98
CA LYS A 118 -0.27 6.26 -14.20
C LYS A 118 -1.44 6.88 -14.95
N ARG A 119 -2.33 6.07 -15.52
CA ARG A 119 -3.54 6.50 -16.25
C ARG A 119 -4.65 5.47 -16.05
N ARG A 120 -5.87 5.96 -15.79
CA ARG A 120 -7.06 5.10 -15.62
C ARG A 120 -7.35 4.29 -16.89
N TRP A 121 -7.49 2.98 -16.76
CA TRP A 121 -7.86 2.08 -17.87
C TRP A 121 -9.34 2.23 -18.25
N SER A 122 -9.72 1.74 -19.45
CA SER A 122 -11.12 1.54 -19.77
C SER A 122 -11.69 0.30 -19.05
N GLU A 123 -13.00 0.20 -18.92
CA GLU A 123 -13.62 -1.01 -18.34
C GLU A 123 -13.32 -2.27 -19.16
N GLY A 124 -13.19 -2.14 -20.48
CA GLY A 124 -12.84 -3.25 -21.37
C GLY A 124 -11.44 -3.78 -21.07
N ASP A 125 -10.45 -2.89 -21.02
CA ASP A 125 -9.05 -3.27 -20.72
C ASP A 125 -8.91 -3.84 -19.30
N ALA A 126 -9.69 -3.30 -18.36
CA ALA A 126 -9.68 -3.72 -16.96
C ALA A 126 -10.24 -5.13 -16.72
N ARG A 127 -10.98 -5.71 -17.67
CA ARG A 127 -11.63 -7.02 -17.49
C ARG A 127 -10.61 -8.14 -17.31
N ASP A 128 -9.56 -8.14 -18.14
CA ASP A 128 -8.52 -9.17 -18.08
C ASP A 128 -7.70 -9.04 -16.79
N ALA A 129 -7.47 -7.80 -16.33
CA ALA A 129 -6.81 -7.56 -15.06
C ALA A 129 -7.64 -8.05 -13.86
N VAL A 130 -8.98 -7.90 -13.90
CA VAL A 130 -9.88 -8.46 -12.89
C VAL A 130 -9.83 -10.00 -12.91
N GLU A 131 -9.87 -10.60 -14.09
CA GLU A 131 -9.79 -12.06 -14.25
C GLU A 131 -8.48 -12.62 -13.67
N GLU A 132 -7.34 -12.05 -14.06
CA GLU A 132 -6.03 -12.48 -13.58
C GLU A 132 -5.89 -12.26 -12.06
N THR A 133 -6.49 -11.20 -11.52
CA THR A 133 -6.53 -10.94 -10.07
C THR A 133 -7.31 -12.03 -9.32
N VAL A 134 -8.46 -12.47 -9.85
CA VAL A 134 -9.24 -13.57 -9.25
C VAL A 134 -8.47 -14.89 -9.31
N GLN A 135 -7.78 -15.15 -10.43
CA GLN A 135 -6.95 -16.36 -10.58
C GLN A 135 -5.75 -16.34 -9.64
N ALA A 136 -5.12 -15.18 -9.43
CA ALA A 136 -4.03 -15.01 -8.47
C ALA A 136 -4.50 -15.27 -7.03
N ALA A 137 -5.72 -14.82 -6.68
CA ALA A 137 -6.32 -15.09 -5.37
C ALA A 137 -6.62 -16.60 -5.18
N ALA A 138 -7.20 -17.24 -6.19
CA ALA A 138 -7.46 -18.68 -6.18
C ALA A 138 -6.17 -19.49 -6.00
N PHE A 139 -5.14 -19.14 -6.77
CA PHE A 139 -3.83 -19.78 -6.70
C PHE A 139 -3.21 -19.61 -5.31
N LEU A 140 -3.10 -18.38 -4.80
CA LEU A 140 -2.46 -18.15 -3.51
C LEU A 140 -3.21 -18.83 -2.37
N SER A 141 -4.55 -18.83 -2.40
CA SER A 141 -5.35 -19.48 -1.36
C SER A 141 -5.05 -20.98 -1.22
N GLN A 142 -4.80 -21.66 -2.35
CA GLN A 142 -4.41 -23.08 -2.39
C GLN A 142 -2.96 -23.34 -1.98
N HIS A 143 -2.09 -22.32 -2.04
CA HIS A 143 -0.64 -22.43 -1.81
C HIS A 143 -0.16 -21.58 -0.62
N ARG A 144 -1.07 -21.20 0.29
CA ARG A 144 -0.79 -20.26 1.40
C ARG A 144 0.16 -20.80 2.47
N ASN A 145 0.39 -22.13 2.51
CA ASN A 145 1.33 -22.79 3.41
C ASN A 145 1.16 -22.41 4.90
N GLY A 146 -0.10 -22.31 5.36
CA GLY A 146 -0.44 -21.97 6.74
C GLY A 146 -0.34 -20.47 7.09
N LEU A 147 -0.01 -19.60 6.13
CA LEU A 147 -0.06 -18.15 6.31
C LEU A 147 -1.42 -17.58 5.92
N SER A 148 -1.76 -16.43 6.50
CA SER A 148 -2.87 -15.62 6.00
C SER A 148 -2.54 -15.02 4.63
N CYS A 149 -3.58 -14.72 3.86
CA CYS A 149 -3.46 -14.06 2.56
C CYS A 149 -3.95 -12.61 2.61
N LEU A 150 -3.32 -11.74 1.81
CA LEU A 150 -3.91 -10.49 1.37
C LEU A 150 -4.44 -10.69 -0.05
N LEU A 151 -5.74 -10.90 -0.18
CA LEU A 151 -6.38 -11.13 -1.47
C LEU A 151 -6.89 -9.79 -2.01
N SER A 152 -6.22 -9.29 -3.04
CA SER A 152 -6.54 -7.99 -3.63
C SER A 152 -7.78 -8.06 -4.50
N ALA A 153 -8.57 -7.00 -4.50
CA ALA A 153 -9.49 -6.67 -5.58
C ALA A 153 -8.97 -5.49 -6.40
N GLN A 154 -9.30 -5.51 -7.69
CA GLN A 154 -8.97 -4.51 -8.68
C GLN A 154 -10.24 -4.12 -9.45
N GLY A 155 -10.24 -2.94 -10.07
CA GLY A 155 -11.29 -2.50 -11.00
C GLY A 155 -11.11 -1.05 -11.42
N VAL A 156 -11.78 -0.62 -12.50
CA VAL A 156 -11.85 0.81 -12.85
C VAL A 156 -13.16 1.49 -12.44
N SER A 157 -14.20 0.69 -12.14
CA SER A 157 -15.50 1.17 -11.66
C SER A 157 -15.96 0.43 -10.41
N ALA A 158 -16.96 0.98 -9.73
CA ALA A 158 -17.51 0.39 -8.52
C ALA A 158 -18.11 -1.01 -8.77
N LEU A 159 -18.69 -1.24 -9.96
CA LEU A 159 -19.25 -2.53 -10.34
C LEU A 159 -18.16 -3.58 -10.57
N GLN A 160 -17.05 -3.22 -11.24
CA GLN A 160 -15.93 -4.13 -11.41
C GLN A 160 -15.26 -4.51 -10.09
N TYR A 161 -15.10 -3.55 -9.18
CA TYR A 161 -14.61 -3.86 -7.83
C TYR A 161 -15.54 -4.82 -7.08
N LEU A 162 -16.85 -4.64 -7.21
CA LEU A 162 -17.82 -5.51 -6.56
C LEU A 162 -17.80 -6.93 -7.16
N ASP A 163 -17.75 -7.05 -8.48
CA ASP A 163 -17.62 -8.32 -9.18
C ASP A 163 -16.31 -9.04 -8.78
N CYS A 164 -15.18 -8.33 -8.84
CA CYS A 164 -13.89 -8.86 -8.40
C CYS A 164 -13.95 -9.32 -6.94
N ALA A 165 -14.52 -8.52 -6.04
CA ALA A 165 -14.67 -8.85 -4.64
C ALA A 165 -15.51 -10.11 -4.41
N GLN A 166 -16.68 -10.22 -5.07
CA GLN A 166 -17.55 -11.39 -4.98
C GLN A 166 -16.81 -12.67 -5.36
N ARG A 167 -16.00 -12.61 -6.42
CA ARG A 167 -15.24 -13.75 -6.93
C ARG A 167 -14.03 -14.09 -6.06
N VAL A 168 -13.31 -13.09 -5.57
CA VAL A 168 -12.17 -13.28 -4.65
C VAL A 168 -12.62 -13.86 -3.30
N LEU A 169 -13.78 -13.45 -2.80
CA LEU A 169 -14.30 -13.92 -1.50
C LEU A 169 -14.58 -15.42 -1.45
N ALA A 170 -14.77 -16.08 -2.60
CA ALA A 170 -14.90 -17.54 -2.66
C ALA A 170 -13.66 -18.28 -2.15
N TYR A 171 -12.50 -17.60 -2.08
CA TYR A 171 -11.22 -18.17 -1.63
C TYR A 171 -10.75 -17.62 -0.27
N PHE A 172 -11.58 -16.80 0.37
CA PHE A 172 -11.23 -16.05 1.58
C PHE A 172 -11.44 -16.89 2.84
N GLN A 173 -10.48 -16.82 3.76
CA GLN A 173 -10.57 -17.45 5.09
C GLN A 173 -10.71 -16.38 6.18
N PRO A 174 -11.24 -16.71 7.38
CA PRO A 174 -11.43 -15.73 8.47
C PRO A 174 -10.17 -14.96 8.85
N GLU A 175 -9.00 -15.61 8.73
CA GLU A 175 -7.70 -15.04 9.00
C GLU A 175 -7.12 -14.19 7.85
N ASP A 176 -7.79 -14.09 6.72
CA ASP A 176 -7.32 -13.30 5.59
C ASP A 176 -7.60 -11.81 5.77
N THR A 177 -6.97 -11.02 4.90
CA THR A 177 -7.20 -9.58 4.77
C THR A 177 -7.63 -9.28 3.35
N PHE A 178 -8.74 -8.57 3.18
CA PHE A 178 -9.19 -8.14 1.87
C PHE A 178 -8.39 -6.90 1.46
N ALA A 179 -7.74 -6.94 0.31
CA ALA A 179 -6.85 -5.88 -0.13
C ALA A 179 -7.48 -5.02 -1.23
N LEU A 180 -7.26 -3.70 -1.18
CA LEU A 180 -7.77 -2.73 -2.15
C LEU A 180 -6.61 -2.22 -3.00
N GLY A 181 -6.49 -2.72 -4.23
CA GLY A 181 -5.48 -2.32 -5.20
C GLY A 181 -5.81 -1.03 -5.96
N GLY A 182 -4.90 -0.51 -6.78
CA GLY A 182 -5.17 0.61 -7.72
C GLY A 182 -5.36 2.02 -7.10
N TRP A 183 -5.49 2.16 -5.78
CA TRP A 183 -5.84 3.46 -5.16
C TRP A 183 -4.66 4.35 -4.78
N CYS A 184 -3.41 3.90 -4.93
CA CYS A 184 -2.22 4.69 -4.58
C CYS A 184 -2.11 6.03 -5.31
N ILE A 185 -2.82 6.19 -6.45
CA ILE A 185 -2.88 7.42 -7.24
C ILE A 185 -3.79 8.50 -6.66
N THR A 186 -4.62 8.16 -5.66
CA THR A 186 -5.65 9.06 -5.11
C THR A 186 -5.06 10.36 -4.59
N GLY A 187 -3.91 10.31 -3.91
CA GLY A 187 -3.22 11.52 -3.43
C GLY A 187 -2.57 12.37 -4.52
N LYS A 188 -2.35 11.81 -5.73
CA LYS A 188 -1.76 12.51 -6.87
C LYS A 188 -2.82 13.21 -7.73
N MET A 189 -4.00 12.62 -7.86
CA MET A 189 -5.10 13.11 -8.72
C MET A 189 -6.43 13.11 -7.95
N PRO A 190 -6.54 13.84 -6.83
CA PRO A 190 -7.66 13.70 -5.92
C PRO A 190 -8.99 14.13 -6.54
N ALA A 191 -9.00 15.19 -7.37
CA ALA A 191 -10.23 15.67 -8.00
C ALA A 191 -10.84 14.64 -8.97
N GLN A 192 -10.00 13.89 -9.68
CA GLN A 192 -10.40 12.87 -10.64
C GLN A 192 -10.74 11.55 -9.95
N ILE A 193 -9.96 11.14 -8.95
CA ILE A 193 -10.05 9.78 -8.38
C ILE A 193 -11.03 9.70 -7.21
N MET A 194 -11.16 10.73 -6.38
CA MET A 194 -12.03 10.69 -5.20
C MET A 194 -13.51 10.39 -5.50
N PRO A 195 -14.13 10.89 -6.60
CA PRO A 195 -15.49 10.49 -6.95
C PRO A 195 -15.64 8.97 -7.13
N HIS A 196 -14.73 8.35 -7.87
CA HIS A 196 -14.74 6.90 -8.09
C HIS A 196 -14.40 6.11 -6.82
N PHE A 197 -13.45 6.62 -6.02
CA PHE A 197 -13.11 6.04 -4.72
C PHE A 197 -14.34 5.98 -3.83
N ARG A 198 -15.06 7.10 -3.67
CA ARG A 198 -16.27 7.19 -2.85
C ARG A 198 -17.35 6.24 -3.30
N GLU A 199 -17.66 6.26 -4.61
CA GLU A 199 -18.67 5.36 -5.16
C GLU A 199 -18.30 3.89 -4.93
N THR A 200 -17.05 3.53 -5.15
CA THR A 200 -16.56 2.17 -4.96
C THR A 200 -16.65 1.75 -3.51
N MET A 201 -16.05 2.51 -2.59
CA MET A 201 -16.01 2.13 -1.17
C MET A 201 -17.42 2.09 -0.55
N TYR A 202 -18.31 2.98 -0.96
CA TYR A 202 -19.68 2.99 -0.45
C TYR A 202 -20.47 1.73 -0.83
N ARG A 203 -20.19 1.12 -1.99
CA ARG A 203 -20.82 -0.16 -2.36
C ARG A 203 -20.07 -1.35 -1.79
N LEU A 204 -18.73 -1.30 -1.87
CA LEU A 204 -17.87 -2.41 -1.55
C LEU A 204 -17.80 -2.69 -0.05
N ILE A 205 -17.58 -1.67 0.80
CA ILE A 205 -17.38 -1.89 2.23
C ILE A 205 -18.61 -2.50 2.91
N PRO A 206 -19.85 -2.01 2.67
CA PRO A 206 -21.04 -2.67 3.18
C PRO A 206 -21.21 -4.11 2.71
N PHE A 207 -20.92 -4.37 1.43
CA PHE A 207 -20.94 -5.73 0.89
C PHE A 207 -19.95 -6.63 1.64
N LEU A 208 -18.68 -6.22 1.77
CA LEU A 208 -17.65 -6.99 2.48
C LEU A 208 -18.02 -7.24 3.96
N GLY A 209 -18.56 -6.22 4.63
CA GLY A 209 -19.03 -6.33 6.00
C GLY A 209 -20.17 -7.34 6.16
N GLY A 210 -21.13 -7.34 5.23
CA GLY A 210 -22.21 -8.33 5.16
C GLY A 210 -21.72 -9.75 4.86
N GLN A 211 -20.58 -9.89 4.17
CA GLN A 211 -19.90 -11.18 3.95
C GLN A 211 -19.01 -11.59 5.15
N GLY A 212 -18.96 -10.80 6.22
CA GLY A 212 -18.23 -11.13 7.44
C GLY A 212 -16.73 -10.82 7.38
N VAL A 213 -16.24 -10.09 6.38
CA VAL A 213 -14.83 -9.64 6.30
C VAL A 213 -14.50 -8.81 7.53
N LYS A 214 -13.37 -9.10 8.18
CA LYS A 214 -12.94 -8.41 9.42
C LYS A 214 -11.74 -7.49 9.24
N ARG A 215 -11.01 -7.61 8.14
CA ARG A 215 -9.80 -6.83 7.87
C ARG A 215 -9.74 -6.37 6.43
N ILE A 216 -9.41 -5.09 6.27
CA ILE A 216 -9.12 -4.48 4.99
C ILE A 216 -7.72 -3.86 5.01
N HIS A 217 -7.00 -4.02 3.90
CA HIS A 217 -5.75 -3.34 3.63
C HIS A 217 -5.90 -2.48 2.37
N ILE A 218 -5.51 -1.22 2.41
CA ILE A 218 -5.48 -0.36 1.22
C ILE A 218 -4.03 -0.09 0.80
N TRP A 219 -3.69 -0.49 -0.42
CA TRP A 219 -2.30 -0.44 -0.90
C TRP A 219 -1.86 0.99 -1.24
N GLY A 220 -0.80 1.44 -0.60
CA GLY A 220 -0.06 2.66 -0.94
C GLY A 220 -0.81 3.97 -0.73
N VAL A 221 -1.85 3.99 0.14
CA VAL A 221 -2.68 5.19 0.36
C VAL A 221 -2.38 5.82 1.72
N CYS A 222 -1.79 7.01 1.69
CA CYS A 222 -1.63 7.91 2.84
C CYS A 222 -2.30 9.27 2.60
N TYR A 223 -3.35 9.31 1.77
CA TYR A 223 -4.13 10.51 1.49
C TYR A 223 -5.27 10.64 2.49
N ALA A 224 -5.19 11.64 3.38
CA ALA A 224 -6.06 11.73 4.55
C ALA A 224 -7.58 11.74 4.25
N PRO A 225 -8.10 12.47 3.23
CA PRO A 225 -9.52 12.40 2.90
C PRO A 225 -10.02 10.99 2.56
N ALA A 226 -9.25 10.24 1.76
CA ALA A 226 -9.61 8.88 1.36
C ALA A 226 -9.57 7.93 2.56
N LEU A 227 -8.54 8.04 3.40
CA LEU A 227 -8.40 7.24 4.61
C LEU A 227 -9.52 7.52 5.63
N GLY A 228 -9.92 8.79 5.80
CA GLY A 228 -11.00 9.15 6.71
C GLY A 228 -12.36 8.60 6.28
N GLU A 229 -12.70 8.70 5.01
CA GLU A 229 -13.94 8.16 4.46
C GLU A 229 -13.97 6.63 4.51
N LEU A 230 -12.86 5.96 4.16
CA LEU A 230 -12.74 4.51 4.24
C LEU A 230 -12.79 4.00 5.68
N LEU A 231 -12.10 4.65 6.62
CA LEU A 231 -12.12 4.29 8.02
C LEU A 231 -13.53 4.40 8.60
N TRP A 232 -14.24 5.49 8.31
CA TRP A 232 -15.61 5.67 8.77
C TRP A 232 -16.55 4.55 8.27
N LEU A 233 -16.43 4.16 7.00
CA LEU A 233 -17.18 3.03 6.45
C LEU A 233 -16.81 1.72 7.14
N CYS A 234 -15.52 1.46 7.37
CA CYS A 234 -15.04 0.25 8.04
C CYS A 234 -15.59 0.17 9.48
N ASP A 235 -15.64 1.29 10.19
CA ASP A 235 -16.15 1.37 11.57
C ASP A 235 -17.64 0.98 11.66
N GLN A 236 -18.46 1.30 10.63
CA GLN A 236 -19.88 0.90 10.60
C GLN A 236 -20.08 -0.62 10.55
N TRP A 237 -19.07 -1.35 10.08
CA TRP A 237 -19.13 -2.80 9.85
C TRP A 237 -18.17 -3.59 10.75
N GLY A 238 -17.50 -2.92 11.70
CA GLY A 238 -16.52 -3.54 12.58
C GLY A 238 -15.32 -4.14 11.83
N ILE A 239 -14.88 -3.48 10.75
CA ILE A 239 -13.75 -3.89 9.93
C ILE A 239 -12.50 -3.14 10.38
N ALA A 240 -11.41 -3.85 10.67
CA ALA A 240 -10.13 -3.22 10.96
C ALA A 240 -9.45 -2.76 9.66
N LEU A 241 -8.99 -1.51 9.63
CA LEU A 241 -8.33 -0.91 8.48
C LEU A 241 -6.80 -0.85 8.66
N SER A 242 -6.09 -1.16 7.58
CA SER A 242 -4.65 -0.96 7.49
C SER A 242 -4.24 -0.36 6.14
N THR A 243 -3.06 0.25 6.11
CA THR A 243 -2.44 0.82 4.91
C THR A 243 -0.93 0.59 4.95
N ASP A 244 -0.27 0.71 3.80
CA ASP A 244 1.17 0.71 3.70
C ASP A 244 1.70 1.98 3.00
N SER A 245 2.96 2.31 3.30
CA SER A 245 3.67 3.35 2.56
C SER A 245 5.16 3.30 2.84
N VAL A 246 5.98 3.46 1.79
CA VAL A 246 7.40 3.83 1.93
C VAL A 246 7.61 5.32 2.25
N GLY A 247 6.57 6.14 2.05
CA GLY A 247 6.62 7.58 2.23
C GLY A 247 7.15 8.03 3.59
N PRO A 248 6.77 7.41 4.72
CA PRO A 248 7.26 7.84 6.03
C PRO A 248 8.78 7.77 6.15
N SER A 249 9.41 6.77 5.53
CA SER A 249 10.87 6.65 5.54
C SER A 249 11.54 7.53 4.47
N ILE A 250 10.87 7.89 3.37
CA ILE A 250 11.48 8.63 2.25
C ILE A 250 11.32 10.15 2.38
N GLN A 251 10.21 10.63 2.94
CA GLN A 251 9.91 12.06 3.00
C GLN A 251 11.01 12.90 3.68
N PRO A 252 11.58 12.48 4.84
CA PRO A 252 12.67 13.23 5.46
C PRO A 252 13.90 13.38 4.55
N VAL A 253 14.19 12.37 3.73
CA VAL A 253 15.29 12.41 2.74
C VAL A 253 15.04 13.47 1.67
N ARG A 254 13.78 13.83 1.42
CA ARG A 254 13.38 14.84 0.42
C ARG A 254 13.15 16.23 1.03
N GLY A 255 13.48 16.44 2.31
CA GLY A 255 13.18 17.69 2.99
C GLY A 255 11.67 17.91 3.16
N ILE A 256 10.90 16.83 3.30
CA ILE A 256 9.46 16.89 3.58
C ILE A 256 9.23 16.29 4.98
N TRP A 257 8.42 16.98 5.79
CA TRP A 257 7.98 16.49 7.09
C TRP A 257 6.47 16.57 7.19
N GLY A 258 5.87 15.44 7.55
CA GLY A 258 4.47 15.29 7.87
C GLY A 258 3.53 15.00 6.72
N TYR A 259 2.32 14.60 7.11
CA TYR A 259 1.20 14.31 6.23
C TYR A 259 0.04 15.26 6.55
N ALA A 260 -0.75 15.59 5.53
CA ALA A 260 -1.98 16.37 5.66
C ALA A 260 -1.85 17.58 6.61
N GLU A 261 -2.56 17.60 7.73
CA GLU A 261 -2.66 18.72 8.67
C GLU A 261 -1.39 18.98 9.49
N TRP A 262 -0.54 17.98 9.69
CA TRP A 262 0.74 18.14 10.38
C TRP A 262 1.92 18.25 9.42
N ARG A 263 1.64 18.33 8.11
CA ARG A 263 2.66 18.60 7.09
C ARG A 263 3.21 20.01 7.27
N MET A 264 4.53 20.11 7.41
CA MET A 264 5.21 21.38 7.44
C MET A 264 5.11 22.10 6.09
N LYS A 265 5.00 23.44 6.12
CA LYS A 265 4.99 24.24 4.89
C LYS A 265 6.31 24.05 4.14
N PRO A 266 6.32 24.15 2.79
CA PRO A 266 7.55 24.12 2.02
C PRO A 266 8.61 25.07 2.60
N GLY A 267 9.83 24.55 2.78
CA GLY A 267 10.94 25.32 3.34
C GLY A 267 11.05 25.34 4.87
N MET A 268 10.03 24.90 5.63
CA MET A 268 10.10 24.86 7.10
C MET A 268 10.87 23.65 7.65
N TYR A 269 10.93 22.56 6.88
CA TYR A 269 11.74 21.40 7.22
C TYR A 269 12.91 21.30 6.25
N HIS A 270 14.13 21.33 6.79
CA HIS A 270 15.34 21.18 5.99
C HIS A 270 15.75 19.71 5.93
N GLN A 271 16.22 19.28 4.78
CA GLN A 271 16.74 17.93 4.61
C GLN A 271 17.88 17.70 5.61
N PRO A 272 17.74 16.75 6.56
CA PRO A 272 18.77 16.52 7.57
C PRO A 272 20.06 15.98 6.92
N PRO A 273 21.23 16.36 7.45
CA PRO A 273 22.51 15.89 6.94
C PRO A 273 22.75 14.42 7.29
N VAL A 274 23.67 13.80 6.56
CA VAL A 274 24.31 12.55 6.98
C VAL A 274 25.63 12.93 7.64
N ARG A 275 25.73 12.77 8.96
CA ARG A 275 26.91 13.17 9.73
C ARG A 275 28.01 12.10 9.66
N ASP A 276 29.25 12.47 9.95
CA ASP A 276 30.37 11.50 9.95
C ASP A 276 30.29 10.49 11.10
N SER A 277 29.69 10.87 12.24
CA SER A 277 29.40 9.94 13.34
C SER A 277 28.46 8.81 12.92
N CYS A 278 27.52 9.09 12.02
CA CYS A 278 26.65 8.07 11.44
C CYS A 278 27.44 7.07 10.55
N LYS A 279 28.49 7.51 9.85
CA LYS A 279 29.32 6.63 8.98
C LYS A 279 30.22 5.69 9.79
N THR A 280 30.67 6.16 10.96
CA THR A 280 31.59 5.46 11.86
C THR A 280 30.87 4.57 12.89
N GLY A 281 29.53 4.61 12.93
CA GLY A 281 28.73 3.80 13.85
C GLY A 281 28.56 4.40 15.25
N HIS A 282 29.01 5.63 15.49
CA HIS A 282 28.80 6.39 16.73
C HIS A 282 27.40 7.03 16.76
N PHE A 283 26.36 6.19 16.74
CA PHE A 283 24.97 6.64 16.62
C PHE A 283 24.45 7.39 17.85
N ASP A 284 25.00 7.11 19.03
CA ASP A 284 24.77 7.82 20.30
C ASP A 284 25.09 9.32 20.20
N GLN A 285 26.06 9.67 19.34
CA GLN A 285 26.49 11.04 19.09
C GLN A 285 25.79 11.66 17.86
N CYS A 286 24.98 10.91 17.11
CA CYS A 286 24.37 11.36 15.86
C CYS A 286 22.99 12.01 16.12
N GLN A 287 22.92 13.22 16.68
CA GLN A 287 21.65 13.95 16.86
C GLN A 287 21.18 14.66 15.58
N GLY A 288 19.86 14.65 15.30
CA GLY A 288 19.26 15.36 14.17
C GLY A 288 19.80 14.94 12.80
N CYS A 289 20.28 13.70 12.68
CA CYS A 289 20.78 13.15 11.43
C CYS A 289 19.65 12.52 10.61
N ARG A 290 19.92 12.29 9.32
CA ARG A 290 18.93 11.76 8.39
C ARG A 290 18.34 10.42 8.80
N GLY A 291 19.13 9.48 9.30
CA GLY A 291 18.62 8.15 9.69
C GLY A 291 17.66 8.22 10.89
N LEU A 292 18.01 8.99 11.91
CA LEU A 292 17.12 9.20 13.06
C LEU A 292 15.86 9.97 12.69
N GLU A 293 15.95 10.96 11.80
CA GLU A 293 14.76 11.69 11.33
C GLU A 293 13.81 10.80 10.53
N ARG A 294 14.33 9.83 9.76
CA ARG A 294 13.49 8.80 9.11
C ARG A 294 12.74 7.96 10.15
N ALA A 295 13.42 7.49 11.19
CA ALA A 295 12.80 6.75 12.29
C ALA A 295 11.73 7.58 13.03
N ARG A 296 12.05 8.84 13.35
CA ARG A 296 11.14 9.78 14.01
C ARG A 296 9.89 10.04 13.17
N HIS A 297 10.05 10.19 11.86
CA HIS A 297 8.93 10.44 10.96
C HIS A 297 8.02 9.21 10.80
N THR A 298 8.60 8.01 10.71
CA THR A 298 7.84 6.76 10.73
C THR A 298 7.00 6.63 12.00
N GLN A 299 7.59 6.88 13.16
CA GLN A 299 6.87 6.85 14.44
C GLN A 299 5.77 7.91 14.51
N ALA A 300 6.04 9.15 14.08
CA ALA A 300 5.05 10.22 14.03
C ALA A 300 3.86 9.85 13.12
N THR A 301 4.13 9.25 11.96
CA THR A 301 3.09 8.82 11.02
C THR A 301 2.25 7.68 11.60
N ARG A 302 2.88 6.73 12.29
CA ARG A 302 2.20 5.64 12.98
C ARG A 302 1.25 6.16 14.06
N LEU A 303 1.70 7.10 14.91
CA LEU A 303 0.86 7.71 15.94
C LEU A 303 -0.32 8.46 15.33
N TRP A 304 -0.06 9.25 14.28
CA TRP A 304 -1.12 9.95 13.55
C TRP A 304 -2.18 9.01 12.96
N LEU A 305 -1.77 7.88 12.37
CA LEU A 305 -2.69 6.86 11.85
C LEU A 305 -3.40 6.08 12.97
N ALA A 306 -2.75 5.84 14.11
CA ALA A 306 -3.36 5.20 15.27
C ALA A 306 -4.48 6.08 15.87
N ASP A 307 -4.28 7.39 15.90
CA ASP A 307 -5.23 8.36 16.44
C ASP A 307 -6.12 9.01 15.35
N PHE A 308 -6.21 8.41 14.16
CA PHE A 308 -6.79 9.05 12.97
C PHE A 308 -8.25 9.52 13.16
N ARG A 309 -9.03 8.83 14.02
CA ARG A 309 -10.41 9.23 14.39
C ARG A 309 -10.51 10.59 15.06
N GLN A 310 -9.40 11.11 15.59
CA GLN A 310 -9.33 12.44 16.20
C GLN A 310 -8.99 13.55 15.22
N THR A 311 -8.58 13.19 13.99
CA THR A 311 -8.24 14.16 12.97
C THR A 311 -9.50 14.81 12.38
N PRO A 312 -9.38 16.01 11.75
CA PRO A 312 -10.48 16.63 11.02
C PRO A 312 -10.94 15.85 9.78
N TRP A 313 -10.17 14.86 9.33
CA TRP A 313 -10.46 14.08 8.14
C TRP A 313 -11.41 12.92 8.41
N TYR A 314 -11.57 12.50 9.67
CA TYR A 314 -12.54 11.48 10.05
C TYR A 314 -13.95 12.10 10.12
N PRO A 315 -14.91 11.64 9.29
CA PRO A 315 -16.29 12.14 9.33
C PRO A 315 -16.94 11.95 10.71
N ARG A 316 -17.47 13.04 11.28
CA ARG A 316 -18.23 13.02 12.55
C ARG A 316 -19.73 12.79 12.35
N GLN A 317 -20.18 12.91 11.11
CA GLN A 317 -21.54 12.69 10.66
C GLN A 317 -21.46 11.92 9.34
N ASP A 318 -22.59 11.42 8.87
CA ASP A 318 -22.70 10.81 7.55
C ASP A 318 -22.04 11.71 6.50
N PRO A 319 -21.07 11.19 5.72
CA PRO A 319 -20.41 11.99 4.71
C PRO A 319 -21.41 12.63 3.75
N GLN A 320 -21.28 13.94 3.50
CA GLN A 320 -22.28 14.69 2.73
C GLN A 320 -22.51 14.14 1.31
N TYR A 321 -21.54 13.44 0.73
CA TYR A 321 -21.69 12.82 -0.58
C TYR A 321 -22.68 11.64 -0.59
N LEU A 322 -23.04 11.09 0.57
CA LEU A 322 -24.11 10.08 0.70
C LEU A 322 -25.49 10.68 0.47
N ASN A 323 -25.69 11.91 0.97
CA ASN A 323 -26.98 12.58 0.96
C ASN A 323 -27.17 13.52 -0.25
N LYS A 324 -26.11 13.69 -1.06
CA LYS A 324 -26.12 14.48 -2.28
C LYS A 324 -25.80 13.54 -3.43
N PRO A 325 -26.80 12.93 -4.09
CA PRO A 325 -26.57 12.17 -5.31
C PRO A 325 -26.10 13.15 -6.39
N ARG A 326 -24.81 13.48 -6.40
CA ARG A 326 -24.22 14.19 -7.53
C ARG A 326 -24.27 13.22 -8.69
N GLN A 327 -24.94 13.68 -9.75
CA GLN A 327 -24.96 13.09 -11.08
C GLN A 327 -23.56 12.54 -11.40
N LEU A 328 -23.46 11.21 -11.44
CA LEU A 328 -22.29 10.45 -11.91
C LEU A 328 -22.11 10.57 -13.44
N THR A 329 -22.60 11.65 -14.05
CA THR A 329 -22.32 11.98 -15.44
C THR A 329 -20.91 12.53 -15.50
N LEU A 330 -19.97 11.63 -15.75
CA LEU A 330 -18.67 11.97 -16.28
C LEU A 330 -18.89 12.68 -17.62
N ALA A 331 -18.49 13.94 -17.70
CA ALA A 331 -18.07 14.46 -19.00
C ALA A 331 -16.81 13.67 -19.38
N VAL A 332 -16.94 12.86 -20.45
CA VAL A 332 -15.86 12.10 -21.08
C VAL A 332 -14.82 13.05 -21.66
#